data_AF-A0A1S3ZFD9-F1
#
_entry.id   AF-A0A1S3ZFD9-F1
#
_cell.length_a   1.000
_cell.length_b   1.000
_cell.length_c   1.000
_cell.angle_alpha   90.00
_cell.angle_beta   90.00
_cell.angle_gamma   90.00
#
_symmetry.space_group_name_H-M   'P 1'
#
loop_
_entity.id
_entity.type
_entity.pdbx_description
1 polymer ?
#
loop_
_entity_poly.entity_id
_entity_poly.type
_entity_poly.pdbx_seq_one_letter_code
_entity_poly.pdbx_strand_id
1 'polypeptide(L)'
;MYHLPVEIEHKAYWEIKMLNLDLTLASEHRLKQMNTLEEFRLDAYKNARIFKEKTKRWHDHLINPKKFHEGDRVLPYNSRLRLFPRKFKTRWTGPYVVKHVPPYGEIEIQNIDGMERFKVNGHMLKSCFAKGFAQQFSRIKIS
;
A
#
# COMPACT_ATOMS: atom_id res chain seq x y z
N MET A 1 -18.57 82.64 -7.78
CA MET A 1 -17.52 81.86 -8.48
C MET A 1 -16.79 80.95 -7.48
N TYR A 2 -17.51 80.01 -6.84
CA TYR A 2 -16.95 79.08 -5.82
C TYR A 2 -17.71 77.73 -5.75
N HIS A 3 -18.11 77.15 -6.89
CA HIS A 3 -18.80 75.84 -6.90
C HIS A 3 -17.90 74.66 -7.36
N LEU A 4 -16.79 75.00 -8.02
CA LEU A 4 -15.85 74.04 -8.63
C LEU A 4 -15.14 73.09 -7.64
N PRO A 5 -14.78 73.49 -6.40
CA PRO A 5 -14.05 72.60 -5.48
C PRO A 5 -14.88 71.40 -5.01
N VAL A 6 -16.15 71.64 -4.67
CA VAL A 6 -17.06 70.62 -4.12
C VAL A 6 -17.38 69.53 -5.14
N GLU A 7 -17.51 69.90 -6.42
CA GLU A 7 -17.78 68.95 -7.49
C GLU A 7 -16.60 67.99 -7.73
N ILE A 8 -15.37 68.49 -7.59
CA ILE A 8 -14.14 67.69 -7.75
C ILE A 8 -13.98 66.73 -6.57
N GLU A 9 -14.17 67.20 -5.34
CA GLU A 9 -14.12 66.37 -4.14
C GLU A 9 -15.18 65.25 -4.16
N HIS A 10 -16.40 65.58 -4.58
CA HIS A 10 -17.48 64.61 -4.70
C HIS A 10 -17.18 63.54 -5.77
N LYS A 11 -16.64 63.92 -6.93
CA LYS A 11 -16.22 62.95 -7.97
C LYS A 11 -15.11 62.02 -7.47
N ALA A 12 -14.08 62.57 -6.81
CA ALA A 12 -13.00 61.76 -6.24
C ALA A 12 -13.52 60.79 -5.17
N TYR A 13 -14.46 61.23 -4.32
CA TYR A 13 -15.11 60.36 -3.33
C TYR A 13 -15.84 59.17 -3.98
N TRP A 14 -16.59 59.41 -5.05
CA TRP A 14 -17.31 58.34 -5.76
C TRP A 14 -16.36 57.35 -6.46
N GLU A 15 -15.28 57.83 -7.08
CA GLU A 15 -14.26 56.97 -7.68
C GLU A 15 -13.62 56.05 -6.63
N ILE A 16 -13.24 56.60 -5.47
CA ILE A 16 -12.69 55.82 -4.35
C ILE A 16 -13.71 54.79 -3.84
N LYS A 17 -14.98 55.18 -3.71
CA LYS A 17 -16.05 54.28 -3.25
C LYS A 17 -16.29 53.12 -4.22
N MET A 18 -16.28 53.39 -5.52
CA MET A 18 -16.41 52.37 -6.57
C MET A 18 -15.22 51.42 -6.58
N LEU A 19 -13.98 51.93 -6.50
CA LEU A 19 -12.77 51.11 -6.43
C LEU A 19 -12.76 50.19 -5.20
N ASN A 20 -13.22 50.68 -4.04
CA ASN A 20 -13.32 49.87 -2.82
C ASN A 20 -14.40 48.78 -2.93
N LEU A 21 -15.52 49.06 -3.60
CA LEU A 21 -16.57 48.08 -3.86
C LEU A 21 -16.05 46.96 -4.77
N ASP A 22 -15.40 47.32 -5.87
CA ASP A 22 -14.80 46.36 -6.80
C ASP A 22 -13.75 45.48 -6.12
N LEU A 23 -12.93 46.07 -5.24
CA LEU A 23 -11.96 45.31 -4.44
C LEU A 23 -12.65 44.29 -3.51
N THR A 24 -13.75 44.68 -2.88
CA THR A 24 -14.53 43.81 -1.99
C THR A 24 -15.13 42.65 -2.76
N LEU A 25 -15.80 42.94 -3.90
CA LEU A 25 -16.39 41.93 -4.78
C LEU A 25 -15.33 40.96 -5.32
N ALA A 26 -14.16 41.46 -5.73
CA ALA A 26 -13.04 40.63 -6.18
C ALA A 26 -12.51 39.72 -5.05
N SER A 27 -12.46 40.26 -3.81
CA SER A 27 -12.01 39.49 -2.64
C SER A 27 -12.98 38.36 -2.28
N GLU A 28 -14.29 38.60 -2.33
CA GLU A 28 -15.34 37.62 -2.08
C GLU A 28 -15.35 36.54 -3.16
N HIS A 29 -15.23 36.93 -4.43
CA HIS A 29 -15.14 36.00 -5.55
C HIS A 29 -13.93 35.06 -5.37
N ARG A 30 -12.76 35.60 -5.02
CA ARG A 30 -11.55 34.80 -4.76
C ARG A 30 -11.74 33.86 -3.57
N LEU A 31 -12.34 34.33 -2.48
CA LEU A 31 -12.63 33.49 -1.31
C LEU A 31 -13.56 32.33 -1.67
N LYS A 32 -14.61 32.60 -2.46
CA LYS A 32 -15.54 31.58 -2.93
C LYS A 32 -14.83 30.52 -3.77
N GLN A 33 -13.97 30.94 -4.72
CA GLN A 33 -13.16 30.02 -5.51
C GLN A 33 -12.26 29.15 -4.62
N MET A 34 -11.65 29.75 -3.59
CA MET A 34 -10.78 29.04 -2.66
C MET A 34 -11.55 27.97 -1.86
N ASN A 35 -12.73 28.32 -1.34
CA ASN A 35 -13.61 27.39 -0.62
C ASN A 35 -14.04 26.23 -1.51
N THR A 36 -14.42 26.50 -2.76
CA THR A 36 -14.77 25.46 -3.73
C THR A 36 -13.59 24.50 -3.99
N LEU A 37 -12.36 25.00 -4.09
CA LEU A 37 -11.18 24.15 -4.22
C LEU A 37 -10.94 23.29 -2.97
N GLU A 38 -11.21 23.82 -1.78
CA GLU A 38 -11.08 23.09 -0.53
C GLU A 38 -12.11 21.96 -0.42
N GLU A 39 -13.36 22.21 -0.85
CA GLU A 39 -14.40 21.18 -0.96
C GLU A 39 -13.98 20.04 -1.91
N PHE A 40 -13.45 20.37 -3.09
CA PHE A 40 -12.95 19.36 -4.03
C PHE A 40 -11.80 18.54 -3.46
N ARG A 41 -10.87 19.18 -2.72
CA ARG A 41 -9.77 18.46 -2.04
C ARG A 41 -10.32 17.52 -0.99
N LEU A 42 -11.27 17.97 -0.18
CA LEU A 42 -11.88 17.14 0.86
C LEU A 42 -12.59 15.94 0.27
N ASP A 43 -13.33 16.13 -0.84
CA ASP A 43 -14.00 15.04 -1.53
C ASP A 43 -13.00 14.04 -2.14
N ALA A 44 -11.95 14.52 -2.79
CA ALA A 44 -10.88 13.67 -3.32
C ALA A 44 -10.21 12.84 -2.21
N TYR A 45 -9.93 13.42 -1.04
CA TYR A 45 -9.36 12.68 0.08
C TYR A 45 -10.33 11.64 0.67
N LYS A 46 -11.63 11.98 0.80
CA LYS A 46 -12.66 11.03 1.23
C LYS A 46 -12.74 9.85 0.24
N ASN A 47 -12.80 10.14 -1.05
CA ASN A 47 -12.86 9.13 -2.11
C ASN A 47 -11.60 8.24 -2.12
N ALA A 48 -10.41 8.81 -1.99
CA ALA A 48 -9.16 8.05 -1.89
C ALA A 48 -9.14 7.14 -0.65
N ARG A 49 -9.64 7.62 0.50
CA ARG A 49 -9.75 6.81 1.72
C ARG A 49 -10.70 5.63 1.53
N ILE A 50 -11.89 5.89 0.97
CA ILE A 50 -12.89 4.86 0.69
C ILE A 50 -12.34 3.82 -0.30
N PHE A 51 -11.66 4.26 -1.36
CA PHE A 51 -11.05 3.35 -2.33
C PHE A 51 -10.03 2.43 -1.66
N LYS A 52 -9.07 3.00 -0.91
CA LYS A 52 -8.06 2.21 -0.18
C LYS A 52 -8.69 1.20 0.76
N GLU A 53 -9.74 1.59 1.48
CA GLU A 53 -10.45 0.71 2.39
C GLU A 53 -11.16 -0.43 1.66
N LYS A 54 -11.87 -0.14 0.55
CA LYS A 54 -12.52 -1.16 -0.29
C LYS A 54 -11.50 -2.13 -0.88
N THR A 55 -10.39 -1.62 -1.43
CA THR A 55 -9.31 -2.44 -1.98
C THR A 55 -8.70 -3.33 -0.91
N LYS A 56 -8.46 -2.80 0.30
CA LYS A 56 -7.96 -3.60 1.43
C LYS A 56 -8.95 -4.70 1.81
N ARG A 57 -10.24 -4.38 1.99
CA ARG A 57 -11.28 -5.37 2.30
C ARG A 57 -11.36 -6.48 1.25
N TRP A 58 -11.30 -6.12 -0.03
CA TRP A 58 -11.29 -7.09 -1.12
C TRP A 58 -10.02 -7.94 -1.13
N HIS A 59 -8.85 -7.34 -0.92
CA HIS A 59 -7.58 -8.04 -0.81
C HIS A 59 -7.58 -9.03 0.35
N ASP A 60 -7.98 -8.58 1.54
CA ASP A 60 -8.03 -9.40 2.75
C ASP A 60 -9.04 -10.55 2.60
N HIS A 61 -10.15 -10.33 1.90
CA HIS A 61 -11.13 -11.38 1.59
C HIS A 61 -10.57 -12.46 0.64
N LEU A 62 -9.65 -12.10 -0.26
CA LEU A 62 -8.99 -13.04 -1.17
C LEU A 62 -7.84 -13.82 -0.54
N ILE A 63 -7.32 -13.37 0.62
CA ILE A 63 -6.26 -14.09 1.33
C ILE A 63 -6.87 -15.32 2.00
N ASN A 64 -6.69 -16.48 1.37
CA ASN A 64 -7.03 -17.74 2.00
C ASN A 64 -6.08 -18.02 3.18
N PRO A 65 -6.60 -18.23 4.41
CA PRO A 65 -5.77 -18.54 5.56
C PRO A 65 -5.11 -19.90 5.37
N LYS A 66 -3.77 -19.92 5.35
CA LYS A 66 -3.00 -21.16 5.31
C LYS A 66 -2.89 -21.71 6.73
N LYS A 67 -3.54 -22.83 7.01
CA LYS A 67 -3.37 -23.58 8.25
C LYS A 67 -2.30 -24.64 8.04
N PHE A 68 -1.34 -24.69 8.95
CA PHE A 68 -0.28 -25.68 8.97
C PHE A 68 -0.31 -26.42 10.31
N HIS A 69 0.02 -27.69 10.28
CA HIS A 69 0.14 -28.53 11.47
C HIS A 69 1.59 -29.04 11.58
N GLU A 70 1.98 -29.41 12.80
CA GLU A 70 3.27 -30.06 13.02
C GLU A 70 3.36 -31.36 12.21
N GLY A 71 4.47 -31.57 11.52
CA GLY A 71 4.68 -32.70 10.60
C GLY A 71 4.34 -32.40 9.12
N ASP A 72 3.69 -31.28 8.81
CA ASP A 72 3.38 -30.91 7.42
C ASP A 72 4.67 -30.65 6.61
N ARG A 73 4.69 -31.15 5.36
CA ARG A 73 5.77 -30.84 4.42
C ARG A 73 5.50 -29.51 3.71
N VAL A 74 6.43 -28.57 3.84
CA VAL A 74 6.31 -27.21 3.32
C VAL A 74 7.52 -26.80 2.51
N LEU A 75 7.29 -25.91 1.56
CA LEU A 75 8.32 -25.25 0.76
C LEU A 75 8.38 -23.77 1.18
N PRO A 76 9.48 -23.28 1.77
CA PRO A 76 9.71 -21.86 1.99
C PRO A 76 10.11 -21.12 0.71
N TYR A 77 9.63 -19.89 0.58
CA TYR A 77 10.00 -18.97 -0.48
C TYR A 77 11.35 -18.29 -0.18
N ASN A 78 12.26 -18.32 -1.14
CA ASN A 78 13.55 -17.65 -1.06
C ASN A 78 13.49 -16.27 -1.75
N SER A 79 13.48 -15.20 -0.95
CA SER A 79 13.45 -13.81 -1.42
C SER A 79 14.80 -13.33 -1.99
N ARG A 80 15.91 -14.02 -1.69
CA ARG A 80 17.28 -13.58 -2.04
C ARG A 80 17.72 -13.99 -3.45
N LEU A 81 16.88 -14.68 -4.22
CA LEU A 81 17.22 -15.10 -5.59
C LEU A 81 17.14 -13.90 -6.54
N ARG A 82 18.32 -13.44 -7.00
CA ARG A 82 18.48 -12.49 -8.11
C ARG A 82 17.96 -13.12 -9.41
N LEU A 83 17.43 -12.31 -10.33
CA LEU A 83 17.00 -12.78 -11.65
C LEU A 83 18.17 -13.49 -12.35
N PHE A 84 18.05 -14.80 -12.60
CA PHE A 84 19.03 -15.54 -13.38
C PHE A 84 18.72 -15.39 -14.87
N PRO A 85 19.70 -15.01 -15.72
CA PRO A 85 19.46 -14.78 -17.15
C PRO A 85 19.27 -16.07 -17.96
N ARG A 86 19.44 -17.25 -17.36
CA ARG A 86 19.42 -18.54 -18.07
C ARG A 86 18.75 -19.63 -17.22
N LYS A 87 17.45 -19.83 -17.47
CA LYS A 87 16.47 -20.75 -16.83
C LYS A 87 15.79 -20.24 -15.54
N PHE A 88 14.46 -20.23 -15.56
CA PHE A 88 13.61 -19.94 -14.40
C PHE A 88 13.72 -21.05 -13.35
N LYS A 89 14.61 -20.91 -12.38
CA LYS A 89 14.56 -21.72 -11.16
C LYS A 89 13.35 -21.28 -10.32
N THR A 90 12.62 -22.23 -9.74
CA THR A 90 11.59 -21.92 -8.76
C THR A 90 12.22 -21.21 -7.57
N ARG A 91 11.55 -20.18 -7.04
CA ARG A 91 12.01 -19.51 -5.81
C ARG A 91 11.70 -20.29 -4.53
N TRP A 92 11.04 -21.43 -4.66
CA TRP A 92 10.73 -22.34 -3.58
C TRP A 92 11.95 -23.23 -3.32
N THR A 93 12.45 -23.22 -2.09
CA THR A 93 13.62 -24.00 -1.69
C THR A 93 13.16 -25.20 -0.89
N GLY A 94 13.64 -26.40 -1.23
CA GLY A 94 13.66 -27.61 -0.39
C GLY A 94 12.34 -28.08 0.24
N PRO A 95 12.12 -29.39 0.40
CA PRO A 95 11.09 -29.87 1.32
C PRO A 95 11.56 -29.73 2.76
N TYR A 96 10.81 -28.97 3.57
CA TYR A 96 11.00 -28.83 5.00
C TYR A 96 9.80 -29.41 5.74
N VAL A 97 10.00 -29.74 7.02
CA VAL A 97 8.94 -30.23 7.91
C VAL A 97 8.62 -29.15 8.93
N VAL A 98 7.34 -28.87 9.12
CA VAL A 98 6.86 -27.98 10.18
C VAL A 98 7.09 -28.66 11.53
N LYS A 99 7.83 -28.00 12.42
CA LYS A 99 8.13 -28.54 13.75
C LYS A 99 7.22 -27.97 14.83
N HIS A 100 6.98 -26.66 14.77
CA HIS A 100 6.16 -25.96 15.77
C HIS A 100 5.43 -24.79 15.10
N VAL A 101 4.15 -24.65 15.43
CA VAL A 101 3.26 -23.60 14.89
C VAL A 101 2.79 -22.73 16.05
N PRO A 102 3.54 -21.66 16.40
CA PRO A 102 3.08 -20.70 17.40
C PRO A 102 1.88 -19.90 16.88
N PRO A 103 1.06 -19.32 17.78
CA PRO A 103 -0.18 -18.63 17.41
C PRO A 103 0.03 -17.31 16.64
N TYR A 104 1.24 -16.76 16.64
CA TYR A 104 1.57 -15.43 16.10
C TYR A 104 2.02 -15.46 14.62
N GLY A 105 1.86 -16.57 13.90
CA GLY A 105 1.99 -16.65 12.42
C GLY A 105 3.40 -16.89 11.87
N GLU A 106 4.42 -16.86 12.73
CA GLU A 106 5.74 -17.40 12.41
C GLU A 106 5.71 -18.93 12.59
N ILE A 107 6.36 -19.69 11.72
CA ILE A 107 6.36 -21.15 11.75
C ILE A 107 7.79 -21.63 11.79
N GLU A 108 8.09 -22.51 12.75
CA GLU A 108 9.38 -23.18 12.84
C GLU A 108 9.40 -24.36 11.87
N ILE A 109 10.32 -24.30 10.92
CA ILE A 109 10.54 -25.37 9.96
C ILE A 109 11.93 -25.98 10.15
N GLN A 110 12.02 -27.27 9.92
CA GLN A 110 13.24 -28.06 10.06
C GLN A 110 13.56 -28.74 8.73
N ASN A 111 14.85 -28.78 8.38
CA ASN A 111 15.31 -29.58 7.25
C ASN A 111 15.08 -31.08 7.53
N ILE A 112 14.91 -31.89 6.48
CA ILE A 112 14.71 -33.34 6.57
C ILE A 112 15.89 -34.01 7.30
N ASP A 113 17.11 -33.52 7.11
CA ASP A 113 18.31 -34.04 7.76
C ASP A 113 18.39 -33.67 9.26
N GLY A 114 17.42 -32.89 9.77
CA GLY A 114 17.31 -32.52 11.18
C GLY A 114 18.31 -31.45 11.65
N MET A 115 19.30 -31.09 10.83
CA MET A 115 20.43 -30.26 11.22
C MET A 115 20.07 -28.78 11.45
N GLU A 116 19.14 -28.23 10.65
CA GLU A 116 18.84 -26.80 10.65
C GLU A 116 17.36 -26.53 10.94
N ARG A 117 17.11 -25.61 11.88
CA ARG A 117 15.79 -25.07 12.19
C ARG A 117 15.82 -23.56 11.98
N PHE A 118 14.81 -23.04 11.32
CA PHE A 118 14.65 -21.61 11.17
C PHE A 118 13.18 -21.24 11.14
N LYS A 119 12.92 -19.98 11.44
CA LYS A 119 11.59 -19.43 11.55
C LYS A 119 11.22 -18.68 10.29
N VAL A 120 10.01 -18.94 9.78
CA VAL A 120 9.52 -18.36 8.53
C VAL A 120 8.07 -17.92 8.72
N ASN A 121 7.72 -16.77 8.15
CA ASN A 121 6.32 -16.35 8.11
C ASN A 121 5.47 -17.36 7.31
N GLY A 122 4.34 -17.81 7.86
CA GLY A 122 3.42 -18.75 7.22
C GLY A 122 2.94 -18.32 5.82
N HIS A 123 2.86 -17.02 5.55
CA HIS A 123 2.53 -16.50 4.21
C HIS A 123 3.56 -16.93 3.14
N MET A 124 4.83 -17.05 3.53
CA MET A 124 5.97 -17.44 2.68
C MET A 124 6.13 -18.97 2.56
N LEU A 125 5.21 -19.75 3.14
CA LEU A 125 5.21 -21.21 3.04
C LEU A 125 4.17 -21.68 2.01
N LYS A 126 4.52 -22.73 1.27
CA LYS A 126 3.60 -23.46 0.40
C LYS A 126 3.51 -24.90 0.86
N SER A 127 2.29 -25.41 1.07
CA SER A 127 2.10 -26.83 1.38
C SER A 127 2.53 -27.68 0.19
N CYS A 128 3.37 -28.68 0.46
CA CYS A 128 3.81 -29.64 -0.54
C CYS A 128 2.80 -30.79 -0.60
N PHE A 129 1.91 -30.77 -1.59
CA PHE A 129 1.02 -31.90 -1.84
C PHE A 129 1.85 -33.11 -2.26
N ALA A 130 2.02 -34.06 -1.34
CA ALA A 130 2.79 -35.27 -1.54
C ALA A 130 2.03 -36.30 -2.41
N LYS A 131 1.76 -35.95 -3.66
CA LYS A 131 1.54 -36.92 -4.74
C LYS A 131 2.60 -36.67 -5.81
N GLY A 132 3.82 -37.16 -5.59
CA GLY A 132 4.79 -37.38 -6.69
C GLY A 132 6.15 -36.66 -6.65
N PHE A 133 6.50 -35.85 -5.65
CA PHE A 133 7.81 -35.18 -5.59
C PHE A 133 8.84 -35.85 -4.66
N ALA A 134 8.66 -37.12 -4.35
CA ALA A 134 9.61 -37.88 -3.53
C ALA A 134 10.64 -38.64 -4.40
N GLN A 135 11.28 -37.98 -5.37
CA GLN A 135 12.48 -38.49 -6.06
C GLN A 135 12.94 -37.49 -7.13
N GLN A 136 13.62 -36.39 -6.76
CA GLN A 136 14.52 -35.70 -7.73
C GLN A 136 15.50 -34.68 -7.13
N PHE A 137 15.63 -34.60 -5.81
CA PHE A 137 16.68 -33.77 -5.19
C PHE A 137 17.73 -34.62 -4.46
N SER A 138 17.97 -35.85 -4.93
CA SER A 138 19.11 -36.63 -4.45
C SER A 138 20.42 -35.94 -4.86
N ARG A 139 21.10 -35.42 -3.84
CA ARG A 139 22.56 -35.26 -3.71
C ARG A 139 23.26 -34.49 -4.83
N ILE A 140 23.59 -33.24 -4.56
CA ILE A 140 24.87 -32.68 -4.99
C ILE A 140 25.74 -32.61 -3.72
N LYS A 141 26.55 -33.65 -3.50
CA LYS A 141 27.72 -33.54 -2.61
C LYS A 141 28.76 -32.76 -3.41
N ILE A 142 29.17 -31.60 -2.90
CA ILE A 142 30.32 -30.87 -3.46
C ILE A 142 31.55 -31.46 -2.78
N SER A 143 32.38 -32.13 -3.58
CA SER A 143 33.77 -32.46 -3.28
C SER A 143 34.64 -31.23 -3.43
#